data_AF-A0A5C7KZM7-F1
#
_entry.id   AF-A0A5C7KZM7-F1
#
_cell.length_a   1.000
_cell.length_b   1.000
_cell.length_c   1.000
_cell.angle_alpha   90.00
_cell.angle_beta   90.00
_cell.angle_gamma   90.00
#
_symmetry.space_group_name_H-M   'P 1'
#
loop_
_entity.id
_entity.type
_entity.pdbx_description
1 polymer ?
#
loop_
_entity_poly.entity_id
_entity_poly.type
_entity_poly.pdbx_seq_one_letter_code
_entity_poly.pdbx_strand_id
1 'polypeptide(L)'
;MESAMQVADNVAWVDANFGQVDLRDKRLNRRLQILASNALKQPQGSIVAQNVNWADTKAAYRFYDNSNVTFDNVCDQHWQQTRQTLPGRFLLICDTTEIDHTNHKATAGLGMLGNGKGRGLQLHSCLMYDSVAKQLVGSAGAVIHYRKAVPKNETEMQRLNRLRESHVWGTLADQVGAAPDGCQWIHVWDRGGDNFEAMCHILLTKNEFVVRAGRLNRTVFNSEGESIPLQKAIEEAKNLGGYDIHLRAHEKEPARDAKIEVSMVRVTFPRPRHHSKWVKDCQVKAITVNVVIARELAPPKGRKRTFWVLLTTLPVSSLADALQVIQDYEDRWLIEEYHKVIKSGCSIQIHALQTADRLEPLVGLLSVIGTRILQLKLIGRNQPEAKAKTHIPSHWIEAMQLARPRINFDNMTVYQFLREIAKVGGFLARKGDGEPGWITIWRGMEFLMQLIDGINLGRNAK
;
A
#
# COMPACT_ATOMS: atom_id res chain seq x y z
N MET A 1 12.84 17.77 16.60
CA MET A 1 13.12 16.36 16.98
C MET A 1 12.07 15.52 16.31
N GLU A 2 12.40 14.86 15.21
CA GLU A 2 11.50 13.88 14.60
C GLU A 2 11.22 12.78 15.63
N SER A 3 9.95 12.57 15.96
CA SER A 3 9.54 11.50 16.87
C SER A 3 9.75 10.17 16.15
N ALA A 4 10.85 9.48 16.45
CA ALA A 4 11.10 8.12 15.99
C ALA A 4 9.90 7.21 16.35
N MET A 5 9.37 6.50 15.35
CA MET A 5 8.23 5.59 15.52
C MET A 5 8.58 4.44 16.48
N GLN A 6 7.83 4.34 17.57
CA GLN A 6 7.96 3.24 18.51
C GLN A 6 7.17 2.02 18.03
N VAL A 7 7.71 0.83 18.27
CA VAL A 7 7.00 -0.43 18.05
C VAL A 7 6.09 -0.67 19.24
N ALA A 8 4.78 -0.47 19.06
CA ALA A 8 3.78 -0.90 20.05
C ALA A 8 3.84 -2.42 20.28
N ASP A 9 3.46 -2.91 21.45
CA ASP A 9 3.18 -4.35 21.60
C ASP A 9 1.90 -4.74 20.84
N ASN A 10 1.63 -6.05 20.71
CA ASN A 10 0.49 -6.51 19.92
C ASN A 10 -0.86 -6.12 20.53
N VAL A 11 -1.00 -6.05 21.86
CA VAL A 11 -2.25 -5.66 22.52
C VAL A 11 -2.50 -4.18 22.31
N ALA A 12 -1.50 -3.34 22.58
CA ALA A 12 -1.58 -1.90 22.34
C ALA A 12 -1.82 -1.59 20.86
N TRP A 13 -1.19 -2.32 19.95
CA TRP A 13 -1.43 -2.14 18.51
C TRP A 13 -2.86 -2.54 18.11
N VAL A 14 -3.40 -3.65 18.61
CA VAL A 14 -4.79 -4.03 18.33
C VAL A 14 -5.77 -3.00 18.88
N ASP A 15 -5.57 -2.52 20.10
CA ASP A 15 -6.42 -1.48 20.68
C ASP A 15 -6.36 -0.16 19.89
N ALA A 16 -5.14 0.25 19.50
CA ALA A 16 -4.97 1.41 18.64
C ALA A 16 -5.75 1.29 17.34
N ASN A 17 -5.79 0.11 16.69
CA ASN A 17 -6.41 -0.03 15.36
C ASN A 17 -7.88 -0.48 15.37
N PHE A 18 -8.35 -1.12 16.45
CA PHE A 18 -9.69 -1.72 16.53
C PHE A 18 -10.43 -1.46 17.86
N GLY A 19 -9.81 -0.74 18.80
CA GLY A 19 -10.35 -0.45 20.14
C GLY A 19 -11.62 0.40 20.18
N GLN A 20 -11.75 1.33 19.23
CA GLN A 20 -12.81 2.33 19.11
C GLN A 20 -13.77 2.07 17.93
N VAL A 21 -13.63 0.94 17.22
CA VAL A 21 -14.57 0.55 16.17
C VAL A 21 -15.97 0.39 16.76
N ASP A 22 -16.97 0.99 16.12
CA ASP A 22 -18.38 0.84 16.48
C ASP A 22 -19.16 0.00 15.47
N LEU A 23 -19.31 -1.28 15.75
CA LEU A 23 -20.15 -2.23 15.00
C LEU A 23 -21.62 -2.21 15.51
N ARG A 24 -22.00 -1.19 16.28
CA ARG A 24 -23.32 -1.02 16.92
C ARG A 24 -23.69 -2.14 17.92
N ASP A 25 -22.71 -2.94 18.32
CA ASP A 25 -22.84 -3.97 19.36
C ASP A 25 -21.49 -4.16 20.07
N LYS A 26 -21.44 -3.88 21.38
CA LYS A 26 -20.22 -4.01 22.20
C LYS A 26 -19.61 -5.41 22.14
N ARG A 27 -20.42 -6.46 21.94
CA ARG A 27 -19.94 -7.85 21.81
C ARG A 27 -19.24 -8.06 20.48
N LEU A 28 -19.71 -7.43 19.40
CA LEU A 28 -19.04 -7.45 18.10
C LEU A 28 -17.73 -6.67 18.17
N ASN A 29 -17.70 -5.50 18.80
CA ASN A 29 -16.46 -4.71 18.97
C ASN A 29 -15.39 -5.52 19.72
N ARG A 30 -15.77 -6.16 20.83
CA ARG A 30 -14.87 -7.06 21.58
C ARG A 30 -14.44 -8.26 20.74
N ARG A 31 -15.35 -8.84 19.95
CA ARG A 31 -15.04 -9.96 19.06
C ARG A 31 -14.03 -9.57 17.98
N LEU A 32 -14.15 -8.39 17.40
CA LEU A 32 -13.20 -7.87 16.41
C LEU A 32 -11.78 -7.82 16.99
N GLN A 33 -11.61 -7.28 18.19
CA GLN A 33 -10.29 -7.21 18.86
C GLN A 33 -9.70 -8.60 19.14
N ILE A 34 -10.54 -9.57 19.55
CA ILE A 34 -10.09 -10.96 19.73
C ILE A 34 -9.63 -11.55 18.38
N LEU A 35 -10.42 -11.40 17.32
CA LEU A 35 -10.06 -11.91 16.00
C LEU A 35 -8.79 -11.23 15.45
N ALA A 36 -8.64 -9.92 15.67
CA ALA A 36 -7.44 -9.18 15.30
C ALA A 36 -6.21 -9.68 16.05
N SER A 37 -6.33 -9.94 17.35
CA SER A 37 -5.25 -10.48 18.18
C SER A 37 -4.85 -11.89 17.71
N ASN A 38 -5.83 -12.76 17.45
CA ASN A 38 -5.62 -14.11 16.96
C ASN A 38 -4.95 -14.12 15.57
N ALA A 39 -5.47 -13.30 14.64
CA ALA A 39 -4.91 -13.16 13.30
C ALA A 39 -3.51 -12.52 13.33
N LEU A 40 -3.24 -11.57 14.24
CA LEU A 40 -1.91 -10.99 14.39
C LEU A 40 -0.91 -12.00 14.97
N LYS A 41 -1.33 -12.95 15.83
CA LYS A 41 -0.45 -14.03 16.32
C LYS A 41 -0.11 -15.05 15.23
N GLN A 42 -1.02 -15.29 14.29
CA GLN A 42 -0.87 -16.29 13.24
C GLN A 42 -1.52 -15.85 11.90
N PRO A 43 -0.96 -14.85 11.20
CA PRO A 43 -1.59 -14.23 10.04
C PRO A 43 -1.62 -15.16 8.83
N GLN A 44 -0.71 -16.15 8.76
CA GLN A 44 -0.76 -17.16 7.69
C GLN A 44 -1.81 -18.26 7.96
N GLY A 45 -2.35 -18.32 9.18
CA GLY A 45 -3.26 -19.36 9.61
C GLY A 45 -4.64 -19.26 8.98
N SER A 46 -5.31 -20.39 8.83
CA SER A 46 -6.76 -20.40 8.54
C SER A 46 -7.55 -19.85 9.73
N ILE A 47 -8.84 -19.55 9.53
CA ILE A 47 -9.74 -19.14 10.63
C ILE A 47 -9.71 -20.17 11.77
N VAL A 48 -9.63 -21.47 11.45
CA VAL A 48 -9.58 -22.54 12.45
C VAL A 48 -8.24 -22.55 13.18
N ALA A 49 -7.12 -22.37 12.47
CA ALA A 49 -5.80 -22.33 13.09
C ALA A 49 -5.65 -21.13 14.04
N GLN A 50 -6.17 -19.96 13.64
CA GLN A 50 -6.17 -18.75 14.44
C GLN A 50 -7.08 -18.84 15.68
N ASN A 51 -8.15 -19.65 15.62
CA ASN A 51 -9.17 -19.74 16.66
C ASN A 51 -9.34 -21.21 17.09
N VAL A 52 -8.38 -21.71 17.87
CA VAL A 52 -8.17 -23.16 18.12
C VAL A 52 -9.30 -23.87 18.88
N ASN A 53 -10.11 -23.15 19.65
CA ASN A 53 -11.22 -23.73 20.42
C ASN A 53 -12.53 -23.66 19.62
N TRP A 54 -13.34 -24.71 19.68
CA TRP A 54 -14.59 -24.84 18.89
C TRP A 54 -15.55 -23.65 19.04
N ALA A 55 -15.73 -23.16 20.27
CA ALA A 55 -16.60 -22.01 20.54
C ALA A 55 -16.06 -20.73 19.87
N ASP A 56 -14.73 -20.59 19.84
CA ASP A 56 -14.05 -19.43 19.27
C ASP A 56 -14.09 -19.47 17.74
N THR A 57 -13.82 -20.63 17.15
CA THR A 57 -13.97 -20.85 15.70
C THR A 57 -15.39 -20.53 15.24
N LYS A 58 -16.42 -21.04 15.94
CA LYS A 58 -17.82 -20.73 15.64
C LYS A 58 -18.13 -19.24 15.75
N ALA A 59 -17.57 -18.58 16.75
CA ALA A 59 -17.75 -17.14 16.92
C ALA A 59 -17.10 -16.34 15.78
N ALA A 60 -15.93 -16.76 15.29
CA ALA A 60 -15.29 -16.15 14.12
C ALA A 60 -16.16 -16.26 12.86
N TYR A 61 -16.67 -17.46 12.55
CA TYR A 61 -17.57 -17.63 11.40
C TYR A 61 -18.86 -16.81 11.53
N ARG A 62 -19.47 -16.76 12.72
CA ARG A 62 -20.66 -15.93 12.99
C ARG A 62 -20.38 -14.44 12.90
N PHE A 63 -19.18 -14.02 13.25
CA PHE A 63 -18.77 -12.62 13.14
C PHE A 63 -18.73 -12.17 11.68
N TYR A 64 -18.08 -12.96 10.81
CA TYR A 64 -18.03 -12.65 9.38
C TYR A 64 -19.37 -12.83 8.66
N ASP A 65 -20.32 -13.58 9.24
CA ASP A 65 -21.70 -13.72 8.75
C ASP A 65 -22.66 -12.64 9.26
N ASN A 66 -22.19 -11.71 10.10
CA ASN A 66 -23.07 -10.72 10.69
C ASN A 66 -23.24 -9.51 9.76
N SER A 67 -24.48 -9.13 9.44
CA SER A 67 -24.78 -7.98 8.56
C SER A 67 -24.27 -6.63 9.10
N ASN A 68 -24.03 -6.50 10.40
CA ASN A 68 -23.45 -5.30 11.01
C ASN A 68 -21.93 -5.23 10.85
N VAL A 69 -21.28 -6.28 10.34
CA VAL A 69 -19.83 -6.35 10.16
C VAL A 69 -19.54 -6.24 8.67
N THR A 70 -19.02 -5.10 8.24
CA THR A 70 -18.73 -4.80 6.83
C THR A 70 -17.24 -4.58 6.64
N PHE A 71 -16.78 -4.57 5.38
CA PHE A 71 -15.41 -4.19 5.07
C PHE A 71 -15.04 -2.81 5.65
N ASP A 72 -15.90 -1.81 5.40
CA ASP A 72 -15.62 -0.42 5.77
C ASP A 72 -15.54 -0.23 7.29
N ASN A 73 -16.52 -0.73 8.05
CA ASN A 73 -16.56 -0.47 9.49
C ASN A 73 -15.49 -1.24 10.28
N VAL A 74 -15.02 -2.39 9.78
CA VAL A 74 -13.88 -3.11 10.35
C VAL A 74 -12.58 -2.30 10.20
N CYS A 75 -12.45 -1.51 9.13
CA CYS A 75 -11.24 -0.74 8.84
C CYS A 75 -11.31 0.72 9.32
N ASP A 76 -12.51 1.22 9.63
CA ASP A 76 -12.80 2.64 9.79
C ASP A 76 -11.89 3.35 10.79
N GLN A 77 -11.70 2.78 11.98
CA GLN A 77 -10.81 3.35 12.99
C GLN A 77 -9.37 3.48 12.48
N HIS A 78 -8.82 2.42 11.88
CA HIS A 78 -7.47 2.43 11.32
C HIS A 78 -7.32 3.48 10.22
N TRP A 79 -8.30 3.59 9.32
CA TRP A 79 -8.29 4.59 8.25
C TRP A 79 -8.38 6.02 8.80
N GLN A 80 -9.24 6.26 9.79
CA GLN A 80 -9.36 7.58 10.43
C GLN A 80 -8.06 7.97 11.12
N GLN A 81 -7.45 7.09 11.89
CA GLN A 81 -6.19 7.36 12.57
C GLN A 81 -5.04 7.57 11.60
N THR A 82 -4.96 6.76 10.54
CA THR A 82 -3.94 6.93 9.49
C THR A 82 -4.04 8.32 8.86
N ARG A 83 -5.26 8.83 8.66
CA ARG A 83 -5.52 10.16 8.09
C ARG A 83 -5.28 11.32 9.07
N GLN A 84 -5.13 11.04 10.37
CA GLN A 84 -4.83 12.05 11.39
C GLN A 84 -3.31 12.28 11.51
N THR A 85 -2.69 12.75 10.42
CA THR A 85 -1.25 13.03 10.40
C THR A 85 -0.91 14.36 11.05
N LEU A 86 0.25 14.41 11.70
CA LEU A 86 0.90 15.68 12.05
C LEU A 86 1.34 16.43 10.78
N PRO A 87 1.55 17.75 10.84
CA PRO A 87 2.09 18.53 9.72
C PRO A 87 3.32 17.87 9.11
N GLY A 88 3.33 17.71 7.79
CA GLY A 88 4.35 16.93 7.10
C GLY A 88 3.97 16.57 5.67
N ARG A 89 4.79 15.72 5.04
CA ARG A 89 4.68 15.36 3.63
C ARG A 89 4.47 13.86 3.44
N PHE A 90 3.31 13.49 2.94
CA PHE A 90 2.85 12.10 2.86
C PHE A 90 2.49 11.70 1.42
N LEU A 91 2.91 10.50 1.04
CA LEU A 91 2.50 9.85 -0.21
C LEU A 91 1.27 8.98 0.05
N LEU A 92 0.25 9.15 -0.77
CA LEU A 92 -0.94 8.30 -0.86
C LEU A 92 -0.74 7.33 -2.03
N ILE A 93 -0.06 6.22 -1.75
CA ILE A 93 0.30 5.23 -2.76
C ILE A 93 -0.90 4.32 -3.00
N CYS A 94 -1.45 4.34 -4.22
CA CYS A 94 -2.64 3.56 -4.55
C CYS A 94 -2.40 2.60 -5.72
N ASP A 95 -2.95 1.40 -5.61
CA ASP A 95 -2.89 0.36 -6.63
C ASP A 95 -3.95 -0.72 -6.36
N THR A 96 -4.24 -1.53 -7.38
CA THR A 96 -5.24 -2.60 -7.33
C THR A 96 -4.58 -3.97 -7.32
N THR A 97 -5.08 -4.87 -6.47
CA THR A 97 -4.69 -6.29 -6.52
C THR A 97 -5.91 -7.19 -6.65
N GLU A 98 -5.76 -8.29 -7.39
CA GLU A 98 -6.78 -9.34 -7.48
C GLU A 98 -6.62 -10.34 -6.33
N ILE A 99 -7.68 -10.57 -5.57
CA ILE A 99 -7.75 -11.61 -4.53
C ILE A 99 -8.44 -12.83 -5.14
N ASP A 100 -7.61 -13.77 -5.61
CA ASP A 100 -8.04 -14.99 -6.30
C ASP A 100 -8.61 -16.04 -5.34
N HIS A 101 -9.87 -16.40 -5.56
CA HIS A 101 -10.60 -17.47 -4.87
C HIS A 101 -11.14 -18.52 -5.86
N THR A 102 -10.53 -18.66 -7.05
CA THR A 102 -11.01 -19.54 -8.14
C THR A 102 -11.16 -21.00 -7.70
N ASN A 103 -10.31 -21.46 -6.79
CA ASN A 103 -10.36 -22.83 -6.28
C ASN A 103 -11.46 -23.04 -5.23
N HIS A 104 -12.05 -21.98 -4.69
CA HIS A 104 -13.14 -22.04 -3.70
C HIS A 104 -14.50 -22.07 -4.39
N LYS A 105 -14.79 -23.19 -5.07
CA LYS A 105 -15.98 -23.36 -5.95
C LYS A 105 -17.32 -23.15 -5.23
N ALA A 106 -17.36 -23.31 -3.92
CA ALA A 106 -18.59 -23.17 -3.12
C ALA A 106 -18.88 -21.71 -2.71
N THR A 107 -17.91 -20.80 -2.87
CA THR A 107 -18.08 -19.39 -2.50
C THR A 107 -18.93 -18.67 -3.56
N ALA A 108 -20.10 -18.19 -3.15
CA ALA A 108 -21.01 -17.44 -4.00
C ALA A 108 -20.67 -15.92 -4.02
N GLY A 109 -21.17 -15.21 -5.03
CA GLY A 109 -21.07 -13.74 -5.11
C GLY A 109 -19.73 -13.18 -5.64
N LEU A 110 -18.78 -14.04 -6.02
CA LEU A 110 -17.47 -13.60 -6.54
C LEU A 110 -17.57 -13.01 -7.96
N GLY A 111 -16.72 -12.03 -8.24
CA GLY A 111 -16.54 -11.40 -9.55
C GLY A 111 -15.55 -12.15 -10.43
N MET A 112 -15.46 -11.75 -11.70
CA MET A 112 -14.50 -12.35 -12.63
C MET A 112 -13.08 -11.79 -12.43
N LEU A 113 -12.06 -12.62 -12.60
CA LEU A 113 -10.66 -12.20 -12.57
C LEU A 113 -9.96 -12.42 -13.92
N GLY A 114 -8.91 -11.65 -14.18
CA GLY A 114 -8.08 -11.75 -15.38
C GLY A 114 -8.88 -11.91 -16.68
N ASN A 115 -8.67 -13.03 -17.38
CA ASN A 115 -9.32 -13.36 -18.66
C ASN A 115 -10.77 -13.87 -18.55
N GLY A 116 -11.41 -13.75 -17.38
CA GLY A 116 -12.78 -14.19 -17.14
C GLY A 116 -12.92 -15.63 -16.64
N LYS A 117 -11.83 -16.41 -16.60
CA LYS A 117 -11.83 -17.77 -16.03
C LYS A 117 -11.70 -17.79 -14.51
N GLY A 118 -10.99 -16.81 -13.94
CA GLY A 118 -10.82 -16.70 -12.49
C GLY A 118 -12.06 -16.15 -11.79
N ARG A 119 -12.15 -16.40 -10.47
CA ARG A 119 -13.20 -15.87 -9.59
C ARG A 119 -12.58 -15.29 -8.32
N GLY A 120 -13.06 -14.12 -7.92
CA GLY A 120 -12.56 -13.43 -6.73
C GLY A 120 -13.06 -12.00 -6.65
N LEU A 121 -12.24 -11.12 -6.09
CA LEU A 121 -12.52 -9.70 -5.96
C LEU A 121 -11.27 -8.87 -6.21
N GLN A 122 -11.44 -7.59 -6.53
CA GLN A 122 -10.35 -6.63 -6.60
C GLN A 122 -10.34 -5.78 -5.34
N LEU A 123 -9.15 -5.58 -4.78
CA LEU A 123 -8.91 -4.68 -3.66
C LEU A 123 -8.06 -3.51 -4.17
N HIS A 124 -8.63 -2.32 -4.22
CA HIS A 124 -7.91 -1.08 -4.51
C HIS A 124 -7.54 -0.41 -3.18
N SER A 125 -6.25 -0.36 -2.85
CA SER A 125 -5.78 0.10 -1.53
C SER A 125 -5.08 1.45 -1.63
N CYS A 126 -5.15 2.26 -0.57
CA CYS A 126 -4.36 3.48 -0.41
C CYS A 126 -3.46 3.36 0.83
N LEU A 127 -2.15 3.24 0.63
CA LEU A 127 -1.16 3.31 1.70
C LEU A 127 -0.73 4.75 1.93
N MET A 128 -0.64 5.16 3.18
CA MET A 128 -0.06 6.44 3.55
C MET A 128 1.36 6.26 4.04
N TYR A 129 2.30 6.91 3.37
CA TYR A 129 3.72 6.80 3.61
C TYR A 129 4.33 8.17 3.90
N ASP A 130 5.00 8.30 5.04
CA ASP A 130 5.80 9.46 5.36
C ASP A 130 7.06 9.44 4.50
N SER A 131 7.11 10.36 3.53
CA SER A 131 8.18 10.41 2.53
C SER A 131 9.52 10.89 3.11
N VAL A 132 9.49 11.57 4.26
CA VAL A 132 10.66 12.14 4.95
C VAL A 132 11.21 11.12 5.94
N ALA A 133 10.38 10.66 6.87
CA ALA A 133 10.76 9.63 7.84
C ALA A 133 10.94 8.24 7.21
N LYS A 134 10.50 8.09 5.96
CA LYS A 134 10.48 6.82 5.21
C LYS A 134 9.72 5.73 5.99
N GLN A 135 8.58 6.07 6.60
CA GLN A 135 7.77 5.14 7.40
C GLN A 135 6.37 4.96 6.83
N LEU A 136 5.84 3.74 6.94
CA LEU A 136 4.44 3.48 6.63
C LEU A 136 3.57 3.92 7.83
N VAL A 137 2.71 4.90 7.61
CA VAL A 137 1.74 5.34 8.62
C VAL A 137 0.66 4.28 8.78
N GLY A 138 0.10 3.80 7.67
CA GLY A 138 -0.98 2.81 7.64
C GLY A 138 -1.67 2.77 6.28
N SER A 139 -2.89 2.26 6.25
CA SER A 139 -3.80 2.39 5.10
C SER A 139 -4.79 3.53 5.36
N ALA A 140 -4.95 4.43 4.40
CA ALA A 140 -5.85 5.59 4.53
C ALA A 140 -7.27 5.29 4.00
N GLY A 141 -7.42 4.19 3.27
CA GLY A 141 -8.68 3.75 2.68
C GLY A 141 -8.46 2.57 1.74
N ALA A 142 -9.55 1.93 1.34
CA ALA A 142 -9.57 0.93 0.29
C ALA A 142 -10.98 0.73 -0.27
N VAL A 143 -11.07 0.17 -1.48
CA VAL A 143 -12.33 -0.12 -2.18
C VAL A 143 -12.30 -1.56 -2.69
N ILE A 144 -13.36 -2.33 -2.39
CA ILE A 144 -13.60 -3.63 -3.00
C ILE A 144 -14.39 -3.43 -4.30
N HIS A 145 -13.94 -4.08 -5.37
CA HIS A 145 -14.63 -4.10 -6.65
C HIS A 145 -14.81 -5.51 -7.19
N TYR A 146 -16.04 -5.83 -7.57
CA TYR A 146 -16.38 -7.07 -8.27
C TYR A 146 -16.50 -6.80 -9.76
N ARG A 147 -15.49 -7.22 -10.52
CA ARG A 147 -15.49 -7.08 -11.98
C ARG A 147 -16.64 -7.91 -12.56
N LYS A 148 -17.38 -7.30 -13.49
CA LYS A 148 -18.50 -7.90 -14.24
C LYS A 148 -18.14 -8.05 -15.72
N ALA A 149 -18.86 -8.94 -16.40
CA ALA A 149 -18.72 -9.10 -17.84
C ALA A 149 -19.11 -7.81 -18.55
N VAL A 150 -18.28 -7.38 -19.51
CA VAL A 150 -18.54 -6.21 -20.34
C VAL A 150 -18.98 -6.66 -21.73
N PRO A 151 -20.00 -6.01 -22.35
CA PRO A 151 -20.39 -6.32 -23.73
C PRO A 151 -19.24 -6.09 -24.72
N LYS A 152 -19.11 -6.97 -25.73
CA LYS A 152 -18.01 -6.90 -26.73
C LYS A 152 -18.02 -5.64 -27.60
N ASN A 153 -19.21 -5.10 -27.90
CA ASN A 153 -19.40 -3.97 -28.82
C ASN A 153 -19.87 -2.70 -28.09
N GLU A 154 -19.44 -2.52 -26.84
CA GLU A 154 -19.78 -1.33 -26.05
C GLU A 154 -19.10 -0.08 -26.65
N THR A 155 -19.87 0.98 -26.88
CA THR A 155 -19.34 2.27 -27.32
C THR A 155 -18.68 3.02 -26.15
N GLU A 156 -17.80 3.99 -26.45
CA GLU A 156 -17.14 4.80 -25.41
C GLU A 156 -18.16 5.50 -24.48
N MET A 157 -19.24 6.06 -25.03
CA MET A 157 -20.29 6.70 -24.23
C MET A 157 -21.08 5.71 -23.36
N GLN A 158 -21.37 4.50 -23.87
CA GLN A 158 -22.01 3.46 -23.06
C GLN A 158 -21.11 3.07 -21.87
N ARG A 159 -19.81 2.89 -22.14
CA ARG A 159 -18.81 2.63 -21.10
C ARG A 159 -18.75 3.74 -20.06
N LEU A 160 -18.84 5.00 -20.49
CA LEU A 160 -18.83 6.18 -19.61
C LEU A 160 -20.12 6.33 -18.77
N ASN A 161 -21.20 5.65 -19.13
CA ASN A 161 -22.48 5.70 -18.42
C ASN A 161 -22.68 4.55 -17.41
N ARG A 162 -21.81 3.53 -17.39
CA ARG A 162 -21.87 2.45 -16.40
C ARG A 162 -20.77 2.56 -15.35
N LEU A 163 -20.90 1.76 -14.28
CA LEU A 163 -19.81 1.56 -13.31
C LEU A 163 -18.60 0.87 -14.00
N ARG A 164 -17.49 1.59 -14.09
CA ARG A 164 -16.18 1.15 -14.60
C ARG A 164 -15.26 0.77 -13.45
N GLU A 165 -14.34 -0.15 -13.73
CA GLU A 165 -13.22 -0.46 -12.82
C GLU A 165 -12.38 0.79 -12.52
N SER A 166 -12.25 1.72 -13.48
CA SER A 166 -11.51 2.97 -13.26
C SER A 166 -12.11 3.91 -12.21
N HIS A 167 -13.36 3.70 -11.77
CA HIS A 167 -13.95 4.54 -10.72
C HIS A 167 -13.28 4.34 -9.37
N VAL A 168 -12.65 3.18 -9.10
CA VAL A 168 -12.04 2.89 -7.81
C VAL A 168 -11.00 3.95 -7.41
N TRP A 169 -10.28 4.52 -8.39
CA TRP A 169 -9.29 5.58 -8.17
C TRP A 169 -9.94 6.86 -7.62
N GLY A 170 -11.03 7.32 -8.27
CA GLY A 170 -11.76 8.53 -7.86
C GLY A 170 -12.52 8.31 -6.55
N THR A 171 -13.20 7.17 -6.42
CA THR A 171 -13.90 6.80 -5.19
C THR A 171 -12.97 6.74 -3.99
N LEU A 172 -11.76 6.16 -4.15
CA LEU A 172 -10.79 6.10 -3.06
C LEU A 172 -10.18 7.47 -2.75
N ALA A 173 -9.93 8.31 -3.76
CA ALA A 173 -9.49 9.69 -3.54
C ALA A 173 -10.53 10.48 -2.70
N ASP A 174 -11.82 10.38 -3.06
CA ASP A 174 -12.91 11.00 -2.31
C ASP A 174 -13.05 10.44 -0.88
N GLN A 175 -12.91 9.11 -0.73
CA GLN A 175 -12.97 8.43 0.57
C GLN A 175 -11.84 8.87 1.50
N VAL A 176 -10.63 9.02 0.98
CA VAL A 176 -9.48 9.50 1.75
C VAL A 176 -9.68 10.97 2.15
N GLY A 177 -10.18 11.80 1.23
CA GLY A 177 -10.49 13.20 1.48
C GLY A 177 -9.28 14.13 1.41
N ALA A 178 -9.41 15.31 2.01
CA ALA A 178 -8.39 16.36 1.98
C ALA A 178 -7.34 16.19 3.08
N ALA A 179 -6.12 16.65 2.80
CA ALA A 179 -5.06 16.71 3.79
C ALA A 179 -5.44 17.63 4.98
N PRO A 180 -5.09 17.25 6.23
CA PRO A 180 -5.16 18.15 7.38
C PRO A 180 -4.30 19.40 7.21
N ASP A 181 -4.57 20.43 8.01
CA ASP A 181 -3.78 21.67 7.99
C ASP A 181 -2.29 21.41 8.23
N GLY A 182 -1.44 22.00 7.39
CA GLY A 182 0.01 21.81 7.44
C GLY A 182 0.50 20.49 6.84
N CYS A 183 -0.38 19.65 6.29
CA CYS A 183 0.00 18.44 5.57
C CYS A 183 0.00 18.66 4.05
N GLN A 184 0.98 18.07 3.38
CA GLN A 184 1.02 17.91 1.93
C GLN A 184 0.78 16.43 1.60
N TRP A 185 -0.38 16.11 1.02
CA TRP A 185 -0.71 14.76 0.58
C TRP A 185 -0.59 14.64 -0.94
N ILE A 186 0.14 13.63 -1.39
CA ILE A 186 0.47 13.42 -2.80
C ILE A 186 0.04 12.01 -3.22
N HIS A 187 -0.95 11.91 -4.09
CA HIS A 187 -1.35 10.63 -4.68
C HIS A 187 -0.30 10.12 -5.66
N VAL A 188 0.21 8.91 -5.45
CA VAL A 188 1.23 8.30 -6.32
C VAL A 188 0.64 7.09 -7.01
N TRP A 189 0.34 7.23 -8.31
CA TRP A 189 -0.39 6.22 -9.09
C TRP A 189 0.39 5.75 -10.31
N ASP A 190 0.18 4.48 -10.66
CA ASP A 190 0.74 3.89 -11.86
C ASP A 190 -0.01 4.32 -13.14
N ARG A 191 0.22 3.62 -14.25
CA ARG A 191 -0.46 3.91 -15.52
C ARG A 191 -1.97 3.64 -15.49
N GLY A 192 -2.46 2.81 -14.58
CA GLY A 192 -3.87 2.54 -14.38
C GLY A 192 -4.63 3.76 -13.86
N GLY A 193 -3.95 4.62 -13.09
CA GLY A 193 -4.47 5.90 -12.57
C GLY A 193 -4.42 7.06 -13.57
N ASP A 194 -3.88 6.86 -14.77
CA ASP A 194 -3.81 7.89 -15.82
C ASP A 194 -5.18 8.15 -16.47
N ASN A 195 -6.05 8.81 -15.72
CA ASN A 195 -7.44 9.09 -16.03
C ASN A 195 -7.82 10.50 -15.59
N PHE A 196 -8.35 11.32 -16.52
CA PHE A 196 -8.75 12.69 -16.25
C PHE A 196 -9.79 12.80 -15.12
N GLU A 197 -10.78 11.91 -15.09
CA GLU A 197 -11.81 11.88 -14.04
C GLU A 197 -11.15 11.63 -12.68
N ALA A 198 -10.28 10.63 -12.57
CA ALA A 198 -9.58 10.30 -11.33
C ALA A 198 -8.66 11.44 -10.85
N MET A 199 -7.96 12.12 -11.76
CA MET A 199 -7.17 13.31 -11.44
C MET A 199 -8.05 14.48 -10.95
N CYS A 200 -9.27 14.64 -11.49
CA CYS A 200 -10.20 15.66 -10.98
C CYS A 200 -10.60 15.39 -9.52
N HIS A 201 -10.84 14.14 -9.14
CA HIS A 201 -11.12 13.79 -7.74
C HIS A 201 -10.00 14.23 -6.79
N ILE A 202 -8.73 13.97 -7.15
CA ILE A 202 -7.57 14.43 -6.38
C ILE A 202 -7.55 15.96 -6.22
N LEU A 203 -7.81 16.70 -7.31
CA LEU A 203 -7.83 18.15 -7.25
C LEU A 203 -8.98 18.69 -6.38
N LEU A 204 -10.15 18.05 -6.44
CA LEU A 204 -11.32 18.45 -5.65
C LEU A 204 -11.15 18.16 -4.16
N THR A 205 -10.35 17.15 -3.81
CA THR A 205 -9.90 16.92 -2.43
C THR A 205 -8.70 17.78 -2.04
N LYS A 206 -8.27 18.72 -2.91
CA LYS A 206 -7.17 19.66 -2.67
C LYS A 206 -5.81 18.99 -2.41
N ASN A 207 -5.64 17.77 -2.92
CA ASN A 207 -4.39 17.04 -2.83
C ASN A 207 -3.59 17.18 -4.13
N GLU A 208 -2.32 16.77 -4.08
CA GLU A 208 -1.42 16.76 -5.23
C GLU A 208 -1.26 15.34 -5.79
N PHE A 209 -0.61 15.19 -6.95
CA PHE A 209 -0.33 13.87 -7.49
C PHE A 209 0.98 13.73 -8.26
N VAL A 210 1.43 12.48 -8.36
CA VAL A 210 2.42 11.97 -9.30
C VAL A 210 1.81 10.73 -9.96
N VAL A 211 1.39 10.85 -11.22
CA VAL A 211 0.75 9.77 -11.98
C VAL A 211 1.60 9.42 -13.19
N ARG A 212 1.92 8.14 -13.39
CA ARG A 212 2.66 7.72 -14.59
C ARG A 212 1.77 7.75 -15.82
N ALA A 213 2.19 8.44 -16.87
CA ALA A 213 1.46 8.49 -18.13
C ALA A 213 1.36 7.08 -18.77
N GLY A 214 0.13 6.63 -19.01
CA GLY A 214 -0.27 5.48 -19.79
C GLY A 214 -0.60 5.82 -21.25
N ARG A 215 -0.94 7.08 -21.58
CA ARG A 215 -1.20 7.52 -22.98
C ARG A 215 -0.41 8.78 -23.36
N LEU A 216 0.50 8.65 -24.32
CA LEU A 216 1.36 9.74 -24.82
C LEU A 216 0.79 10.48 -26.04
N ASN A 217 -0.23 9.91 -26.69
CA ASN A 217 -0.88 10.52 -27.86
C ASN A 217 -2.08 11.41 -27.49
N ARG A 218 -2.32 11.68 -26.19
CA ARG A 218 -3.38 12.59 -25.75
C ARG A 218 -3.10 14.01 -26.24
N THR A 219 -4.16 14.75 -26.55
CA THR A 219 -4.07 16.19 -26.83
C THR A 219 -3.79 16.97 -25.55
N VAL A 220 -2.85 17.90 -25.61
CA VAL A 220 -2.49 18.85 -24.55
C VAL A 220 -2.31 20.24 -25.16
N PHE A 221 -2.41 21.27 -24.33
CA PHE A 221 -1.95 22.61 -24.69
C PHE A 221 -0.54 22.84 -24.14
N ASN A 222 0.37 23.32 -25.00
CA ASN A 222 1.70 23.74 -24.58
C ASN A 222 1.65 25.11 -23.85
N SER A 223 2.81 25.66 -23.48
CA SER A 223 2.92 26.97 -22.83
C SER A 223 2.41 28.14 -23.69
N GLU A 224 2.36 27.97 -25.01
CA GLU A 224 1.88 28.96 -25.98
C GLU A 224 0.38 28.82 -26.27
N GLY A 225 -0.28 27.81 -25.68
CA GLY A 225 -1.70 27.52 -25.89
C GLY A 225 -1.99 26.68 -27.15
N GLU A 226 -0.96 26.21 -27.86
CA GLU A 226 -1.13 25.37 -29.04
C GLU A 226 -1.55 23.94 -28.66
N SER A 227 -2.52 23.40 -29.41
CA SER A 227 -2.98 22.02 -29.26
C SER A 227 -2.04 21.04 -29.93
N ILE A 228 -1.29 20.27 -29.13
CA ILE A 228 -0.32 19.28 -29.61
C ILE A 228 -0.49 17.92 -28.90
N PRO A 229 -0.01 16.79 -29.47
CA PRO A 229 0.10 15.54 -28.74
C PRO A 229 1.11 15.65 -27.58
N LEU A 230 0.83 15.02 -26.43
CA LEU A 230 1.76 14.99 -25.29
C LEU A 230 3.16 14.48 -25.67
N GLN A 231 3.25 13.54 -26.61
CA GLN A 231 4.52 13.07 -27.14
C GLN A 231 5.37 14.20 -27.73
N LYS A 232 4.78 15.12 -28.51
CA LYS A 232 5.50 16.27 -29.07
C LYS A 232 6.02 17.19 -27.96
N ALA A 233 5.18 17.46 -26.96
CA ALA A 233 5.60 18.25 -25.79
C ALA A 233 6.79 17.62 -25.04
N ILE A 234 6.83 16.28 -24.94
CA ILE A 234 7.94 15.54 -24.32
C ILE A 234 9.22 15.67 -25.13
N GLU A 235 9.13 15.68 -26.47
CA GLU A 235 10.28 15.85 -27.35
C GLU A 235 10.89 17.26 -27.22
N GLU A 236 10.07 18.27 -26.94
CA GLU A 236 10.46 19.67 -26.73
C GLU A 236 10.79 19.99 -25.25
N ALA A 237 10.83 18.99 -24.38
CA ALA A 237 11.02 19.20 -22.94
C ALA A 237 12.41 19.74 -22.61
N LYS A 238 12.45 20.70 -21.67
CA LYS A 238 13.69 21.31 -21.18
C LYS A 238 14.51 20.27 -20.41
N ASN A 239 15.74 20.02 -20.84
CA ASN A 239 16.69 19.20 -20.10
C ASN A 239 17.08 19.89 -18.79
N LEU A 240 16.98 19.16 -17.67
CA LEU A 240 17.35 19.62 -16.33
C LEU A 240 18.66 19.00 -15.83
N GLY A 241 19.19 17.99 -16.51
CA GLY A 241 20.41 17.26 -16.16
C GLY A 241 20.18 15.75 -16.21
N GLY A 242 20.82 15.02 -15.29
CA GLY A 242 20.69 13.58 -15.21
C GLY A 242 21.41 12.99 -14.00
N TYR A 243 21.27 11.69 -13.82
CA TYR A 243 21.91 10.91 -12.76
C TYR A 243 22.27 9.51 -13.25
N ASP A 244 23.24 8.89 -12.59
CA ASP A 244 23.61 7.50 -12.84
C ASP A 244 22.87 6.59 -11.86
N ILE A 245 22.35 5.46 -12.35
CA ILE A 245 21.69 4.44 -11.54
C ILE A 245 22.31 3.07 -11.78
N HIS A 246 22.56 2.34 -10.70
CA HIS A 246 22.93 0.94 -10.76
C HIS A 246 21.69 0.04 -10.80
N LEU A 247 21.37 -0.49 -11.97
CA LEU A 247 20.28 -1.44 -12.16
C LEU A 247 20.73 -2.82 -11.72
N ARG A 248 19.99 -3.43 -10.79
CA ARG A 248 20.27 -4.80 -10.31
C ARG A 248 19.98 -5.83 -11.39
N ALA A 249 20.62 -6.99 -11.28
CA ALA A 249 20.29 -8.14 -12.11
C ALA A 249 18.85 -8.62 -11.86
N HIS A 250 18.13 -8.96 -12.91
CA HIS A 250 16.78 -9.56 -12.83
C HIS A 250 16.57 -10.54 -13.97
N GLU A 251 16.21 -11.80 -13.67
CA GLU A 251 15.88 -12.99 -14.50
C GLU A 251 16.51 -13.17 -15.91
N LYS A 252 16.62 -12.11 -16.72
CA LYS A 252 17.19 -12.06 -18.07
C LYS A 252 18.13 -10.85 -18.33
N GLU A 253 18.46 -10.09 -17.29
CA GLU A 253 19.28 -8.88 -17.38
C GLU A 253 20.38 -8.90 -16.30
N PRO A 254 21.67 -8.79 -16.68
CA PRO A 254 22.74 -8.62 -15.72
C PRO A 254 22.65 -7.23 -15.08
N ALA A 255 23.26 -7.09 -13.90
CA ALA A 255 23.42 -5.79 -13.27
C ALA A 255 24.23 -4.87 -14.18
N ARG A 256 23.85 -3.59 -14.25
CA ARG A 256 24.50 -2.61 -15.11
C ARG A 256 24.26 -1.19 -14.62
N ASP A 257 25.17 -0.30 -14.97
CA ASP A 257 24.98 1.13 -14.78
C ASP A 257 24.22 1.73 -15.97
N ALA A 258 23.29 2.63 -15.68
CA ALA A 258 22.49 3.34 -16.66
C ALA A 258 22.55 4.84 -16.37
N LYS A 259 22.76 5.64 -17.43
CA LYS A 259 22.69 7.11 -17.34
C LYS A 259 21.27 7.54 -17.63
N ILE A 260 20.63 8.22 -16.69
CA ILE A 260 19.27 8.72 -16.82
C ILE A 260 19.32 10.22 -17.05
N GLU A 261 18.80 10.67 -18.18
CA GLU A 261 18.52 12.07 -18.45
C GLU A 261 17.16 12.45 -17.88
N VAL A 262 17.09 13.63 -17.27
CA VAL A 262 15.87 14.18 -16.67
C VAL A 262 15.49 15.47 -17.39
N SER A 263 14.27 15.51 -17.93
CA SER A 263 13.71 16.69 -18.59
C SER A 263 12.34 17.03 -18.01
N MET A 264 11.90 18.27 -18.22
CA MET A 264 10.59 18.73 -17.80
C MET A 264 9.92 19.62 -18.87
N VAL A 265 8.61 19.45 -19.01
CA VAL A 265 7.74 20.36 -19.76
C VAL A 265 6.45 20.61 -18.99
N ARG A 266 5.92 21.84 -19.06
CA ARG A 266 4.63 22.19 -18.49
C ARG A 266 3.56 22.15 -19.58
N VAL A 267 2.44 21.47 -19.31
CA VAL A 267 1.34 21.31 -20.26
C VAL A 267 -0.01 21.43 -19.56
N THR A 268 -1.05 21.68 -20.34
CA THR A 268 -2.43 21.71 -19.84
C THR A 268 -3.28 20.67 -20.54
N PHE A 269 -3.90 19.78 -19.78
CA PHE A 269 -4.82 18.77 -20.29
C PHE A 269 -6.22 19.36 -20.40
N PRO A 270 -6.79 19.54 -21.60
CA PRO A 270 -8.18 19.90 -21.74
C PRO A 270 -9.08 18.78 -21.24
N ARG A 271 -10.28 19.13 -20.78
CA ARG A 271 -11.34 18.15 -20.55
C ARG A 271 -11.55 17.30 -21.82
N PRO A 272 -11.53 15.96 -21.71
CA PRO A 272 -11.72 15.08 -22.86
C PRO A 272 -13.05 15.34 -23.59
N ARG A 273 -13.04 15.18 -24.92
CA ARG A 273 -14.25 15.31 -25.75
C ARG A 273 -15.37 14.38 -25.28
N HIS A 274 -15.03 13.11 -25.05
CA HIS A 274 -15.90 12.13 -24.43
C HIS A 274 -15.57 12.04 -22.94
N HIS A 275 -16.53 12.36 -22.08
CA HIS A 275 -16.38 12.37 -20.64
C HIS A 275 -17.68 11.91 -19.97
N SER A 276 -17.58 11.44 -18.73
CA SER A 276 -18.74 11.02 -17.95
C SER A 276 -19.61 12.21 -17.54
N LYS A 277 -20.85 11.95 -17.11
CA LYS A 277 -21.71 12.97 -16.52
C LYS A 277 -21.04 13.64 -15.31
N TRP A 278 -20.35 12.87 -14.47
CA TRP A 278 -19.65 13.41 -13.31
C TRP A 278 -18.58 14.43 -13.70
N VAL A 279 -17.75 14.15 -14.72
CA VAL A 279 -16.73 15.10 -15.23
C VAL A 279 -17.35 16.35 -15.83
N LYS A 280 -18.56 16.23 -16.41
CA LYS A 280 -19.29 17.40 -16.90
C LYS A 280 -19.69 18.33 -15.75
N ASP A 281 -20.13 17.74 -14.64
CA ASP A 281 -20.73 18.43 -13.50
C ASP A 281 -19.68 18.96 -12.50
N CYS A 282 -18.48 18.34 -12.42
CA CYS A 282 -17.42 18.72 -11.48
C CYS A 282 -16.70 20.05 -11.82
N GLN A 283 -17.05 20.70 -12.93
CA GLN A 283 -16.55 22.01 -13.38
C GLN A 283 -15.05 22.14 -13.68
N VAL A 284 -14.25 21.08 -13.51
CA VAL A 284 -12.83 21.07 -13.91
C VAL A 284 -12.75 21.01 -15.45
N LYS A 285 -12.40 22.14 -16.07
CA LYS A 285 -12.32 22.26 -17.53
C LYS A 285 -10.96 21.87 -18.10
N ALA A 286 -9.92 21.96 -17.29
CA ALA A 286 -8.56 21.58 -17.67
C ALA A 286 -7.71 21.31 -16.42
N ILE A 287 -6.61 20.57 -16.61
CA ILE A 287 -5.65 20.25 -15.56
C ILE A 287 -4.26 20.66 -16.07
N THR A 288 -3.64 21.66 -15.46
CA THR A 288 -2.25 22.03 -15.76
C THR A 288 -1.30 21.22 -14.90
N VAL A 289 -0.31 20.58 -15.53
CA VAL A 289 0.68 19.72 -14.86
C VAL A 289 2.09 20.02 -15.36
N ASN A 290 3.07 19.72 -14.52
CA ASN A 290 4.43 19.48 -14.95
C ASN A 290 4.56 18.02 -15.38
N VAL A 291 5.32 17.78 -16.44
CA VAL A 291 5.63 16.45 -16.97
C VAL A 291 7.11 16.23 -16.77
N VAL A 292 7.46 15.37 -15.82
CA VAL A 292 8.84 14.95 -15.54
C VAL A 292 9.15 13.71 -16.36
N ILE A 293 10.21 13.76 -17.15
CA ILE A 293 10.64 12.66 -18.02
C ILE A 293 11.99 12.15 -17.53
N ALA A 294 12.03 10.87 -17.13
CA ALA A 294 13.26 10.18 -16.77
C ALA A 294 13.57 9.15 -17.86
N ARG A 295 14.70 9.30 -18.52
CA ARG A 295 14.98 8.66 -19.80
C ARG A 295 16.42 8.15 -19.87
N GLU A 296 16.58 6.84 -19.99
CA GLU A 296 17.89 6.22 -20.13
C GLU A 296 18.58 6.64 -21.43
N LEU A 297 19.82 7.11 -21.35
CA LEU A 297 20.64 7.43 -22.50
C LEU A 297 21.31 6.15 -23.02
N ALA A 298 21.31 5.98 -24.34
CA ALA A 298 21.99 4.89 -25.05
C ALA A 298 21.82 3.49 -24.40
N PRO A 299 20.57 2.97 -24.30
CA PRO A 299 20.36 1.63 -23.76
C PRO A 299 21.14 0.60 -24.60
N PRO A 300 21.67 -0.48 -24.00
CA PRO A 300 22.39 -1.52 -24.73
C PRO A 300 21.54 -2.08 -25.89
N LYS A 301 22.19 -2.47 -26.98
CA LYS A 301 21.50 -2.94 -28.20
C LYS A 301 20.48 -4.03 -27.89
N GLY A 302 19.24 -3.86 -28.38
CA GLY A 302 18.14 -4.81 -28.15
C GLY A 302 17.45 -4.69 -26.79
N ARG A 303 17.80 -3.71 -25.95
CA ARG A 303 17.19 -3.51 -24.62
C ARG A 303 16.09 -2.47 -24.64
N LYS A 304 15.07 -2.71 -23.83
CA LYS A 304 13.99 -1.75 -23.60
C LYS A 304 14.53 -0.62 -22.74
N ARG A 305 14.49 0.59 -23.27
CA ARG A 305 14.89 1.83 -22.60
C ARG A 305 14.12 2.01 -21.29
N THR A 306 14.81 2.34 -20.20
CA THR A 306 14.16 2.86 -19.00
C THR A 306 13.56 4.23 -19.34
N PHE A 307 12.25 4.32 -19.29
CA PHE A 307 11.51 5.50 -19.72
C PHE A 307 10.26 5.71 -18.88
N TRP A 308 10.30 6.75 -18.05
CA TRP A 308 9.18 7.24 -17.27
C TRP A 308 8.75 8.63 -17.75
N VAL A 309 7.44 8.81 -17.79
CA VAL A 309 6.77 10.09 -18.04
C VAL A 309 5.80 10.23 -16.88
N LEU A 310 6.10 11.15 -15.97
CA LEU A 310 5.40 11.36 -14.72
C LEU A 310 4.65 12.69 -14.82
N LEU A 311 3.33 12.62 -14.62
CA LEU A 311 2.42 13.75 -14.63
C LEU A 311 2.28 14.22 -13.19
N THR A 312 2.54 15.49 -12.90
CA THR A 312 2.46 15.98 -11.53
C THR A 312 1.93 17.40 -11.42
N THR A 313 1.19 17.65 -10.34
CA THR A 313 0.80 19.00 -9.90
C THR A 313 1.90 19.69 -9.10
N LEU A 314 2.90 18.94 -8.61
CA LEU A 314 4.00 19.49 -7.83
C LEU A 314 4.78 20.52 -8.67
N PRO A 315 5.27 21.61 -8.05
CA PRO A 315 6.13 22.56 -8.74
C PRO A 315 7.44 21.88 -9.15
N VAL A 316 7.88 22.12 -10.38
CA VAL A 316 9.17 21.65 -10.88
C VAL A 316 9.87 22.81 -11.57
N SER A 317 10.96 23.27 -11.00
CA SER A 317 11.77 24.39 -11.50
C SER A 317 13.24 24.02 -11.67
N SER A 318 13.69 22.97 -11.00
CA SER A 318 15.08 22.51 -10.93
C SER A 318 15.21 20.99 -11.13
N LEU A 319 16.44 20.51 -11.31
CA LEU A 319 16.74 19.08 -11.29
C LEU A 319 16.35 18.44 -9.94
N ALA A 320 16.58 19.14 -8.83
CA ALA A 320 16.25 18.64 -7.49
C ALA A 320 14.74 18.39 -7.34
N ASP A 321 13.91 19.31 -7.83
CA ASP A 321 12.44 19.14 -7.81
C ASP A 321 12.02 17.93 -8.65
N ALA A 322 12.61 17.78 -9.85
CA ALA A 322 12.32 16.66 -10.74
C ALA A 322 12.76 15.31 -10.13
N LEU A 323 13.92 15.28 -9.45
CA LEU A 323 14.40 14.10 -8.73
C LEU A 323 13.49 13.75 -7.55
N GLN A 324 12.91 14.74 -6.85
CA GLN A 324 11.92 14.47 -5.80
C GLN A 324 10.68 13.77 -6.35
N VAL A 325 10.14 14.24 -7.49
CA VAL A 325 9.00 13.60 -8.18
C VAL A 325 9.33 12.16 -8.60
N ILE A 326 10.55 11.93 -9.10
CA ILE A 326 11.03 10.59 -9.46
C ILE A 326 11.10 9.71 -8.20
N GLN A 327 11.67 10.21 -7.11
CA GLN A 327 11.78 9.48 -5.85
C GLN A 327 10.41 9.12 -5.26
N ASP A 328 9.45 10.05 -5.29
CA ASP A 328 8.08 9.76 -4.84
C ASP A 328 7.45 8.62 -5.64
N TYR A 329 7.71 8.60 -6.95
CA TYR A 329 7.24 7.53 -7.83
C TYR A 329 7.99 6.21 -7.61
N GLU A 330 9.27 6.24 -7.23
CA GLU A 330 10.03 5.05 -6.83
C GLU A 330 9.44 4.41 -5.56
N ASP A 331 9.02 5.23 -4.59
CA ASP A 331 8.38 4.77 -3.36
C ASP A 331 7.03 4.06 -3.63
N ARG A 332 6.41 4.23 -4.81
CA ARG A 332 5.18 3.53 -5.21
C ARG A 332 5.28 2.01 -5.08
N TRP A 333 6.46 1.43 -5.29
CA TRP A 333 6.65 -0.03 -5.23
C TRP A 333 6.29 -0.63 -3.85
N LEU A 334 6.23 0.19 -2.80
CA LEU A 334 5.82 -0.22 -1.45
C LEU A 334 4.45 -0.91 -1.45
N ILE A 335 3.51 -0.47 -2.29
CA ILE A 335 2.17 -1.09 -2.35
C ILE A 335 2.20 -2.49 -2.96
N GLU A 336 3.13 -2.78 -3.87
CA GLU A 336 3.28 -4.14 -4.42
C GLU A 336 3.81 -5.09 -3.35
N GLU A 337 4.72 -4.60 -2.50
CA GLU A 337 5.17 -5.35 -1.34
C GLU A 337 4.05 -5.57 -0.33
N TYR A 338 3.23 -4.55 -0.04
CA TYR A 338 2.03 -4.69 0.78
C TYR A 338 1.04 -5.72 0.21
N HIS A 339 0.77 -5.68 -1.10
CA HIS A 339 -0.06 -6.68 -1.76
C HIS A 339 0.50 -8.09 -1.59
N LYS A 340 1.83 -8.25 -1.65
CA LYS A 340 2.49 -9.53 -1.36
C LYS A 340 2.36 -9.93 0.11
N VAL A 341 2.43 -8.97 1.05
CA VAL A 341 2.22 -9.21 2.47
C VAL A 341 0.81 -9.72 2.74
N ILE A 342 -0.24 -9.05 2.25
CA ILE A 342 -1.61 -9.53 2.50
C ILE A 342 -1.89 -10.89 1.83
N LYS A 343 -1.31 -11.14 0.64
CA LYS A 343 -1.50 -12.41 -0.08
C LYS A 343 -0.75 -13.58 0.54
N SER A 344 0.55 -13.42 0.76
CA SER A 344 1.43 -14.51 1.20
C SER A 344 1.70 -14.50 2.70
N GLY A 345 1.70 -13.33 3.33
CA GLY A 345 1.93 -13.17 4.77
C GLY A 345 0.66 -13.27 5.61
N CYS A 346 -0.46 -12.73 5.12
CA CYS A 346 -1.78 -12.85 5.75
C CYS A 346 -2.65 -13.93 5.10
N SER A 347 -2.11 -14.68 4.12
CA SER A 347 -2.80 -15.78 3.44
C SER A 347 -4.22 -15.47 2.98
N ILE A 348 -4.53 -14.22 2.61
CA ILE A 348 -5.91 -13.74 2.41
C ILE A 348 -6.74 -14.55 1.38
N GLN A 349 -6.08 -15.32 0.51
CA GLN A 349 -6.67 -16.12 -0.56
C GLN A 349 -7.02 -17.57 -0.14
N ILE A 350 -6.60 -18.02 1.04
CA ILE A 350 -6.86 -19.40 1.51
C ILE A 350 -8.23 -19.54 2.15
N HIS A 351 -8.88 -18.43 2.51
CA HIS A 351 -10.06 -18.44 3.36
C HIS A 351 -11.33 -18.78 2.55
N ALA A 352 -11.95 -19.90 2.89
CA ALA A 352 -13.12 -20.43 2.21
C ALA A 352 -14.42 -20.04 2.94
N LEU A 353 -14.82 -18.77 2.88
CA LEU A 353 -16.15 -18.35 3.36
C LEU A 353 -17.20 -18.58 2.27
N GLN A 354 -18.45 -18.83 2.66
CA GLN A 354 -19.52 -19.26 1.75
C GLN A 354 -19.97 -18.18 0.76
N THR A 355 -19.79 -16.90 1.08
CA THR A 355 -20.21 -15.79 0.23
C THR A 355 -19.14 -14.70 0.21
N ALA A 356 -19.16 -13.90 -0.86
CA ALA A 356 -18.34 -12.70 -1.02
C ALA A 356 -18.53 -11.72 0.16
N ASP A 357 -19.77 -11.45 0.57
CA ASP A 357 -20.10 -10.54 1.68
C ASP A 357 -19.43 -10.95 2.99
N ARG A 358 -19.23 -12.25 3.23
CA ARG A 358 -18.50 -12.75 4.41
C ARG A 358 -16.99 -12.58 4.29
N LEU A 359 -16.45 -12.64 3.07
CA LEU A 359 -15.03 -12.40 2.80
C LEU A 359 -14.64 -10.94 2.99
N GLU A 360 -15.53 -10.01 2.66
CA GLU A 360 -15.29 -8.57 2.76
C GLU A 360 -14.74 -8.11 4.14
N PRO A 361 -15.39 -8.35 5.28
CA PRO A 361 -14.85 -7.96 6.59
C PRO A 361 -13.56 -8.69 6.98
N LEU A 362 -13.38 -9.94 6.52
CA LEU A 362 -12.12 -10.66 6.69
C LEU A 362 -10.99 -9.99 5.90
N VAL A 363 -11.26 -9.59 4.65
CA VAL A 363 -10.32 -8.85 3.81
C VAL A 363 -9.95 -7.55 4.50
N GLY A 364 -10.91 -6.81 5.06
CA GLY A 364 -10.67 -5.60 5.83
C GLY A 364 -9.72 -5.82 7.01
N LEU A 365 -10.03 -6.81 7.85
CA LEU A 365 -9.20 -7.17 9.01
C LEU A 365 -7.75 -7.49 8.61
N LEU A 366 -7.58 -8.37 7.63
CA LEU A 366 -6.26 -8.82 7.18
C LEU A 366 -5.50 -7.71 6.44
N SER A 367 -6.19 -6.82 5.74
CA SER A 367 -5.60 -5.63 5.12
C SER A 367 -4.97 -4.70 6.14
N VAL A 368 -5.62 -4.46 7.28
CA VAL A 368 -5.06 -3.66 8.38
C VAL A 368 -3.87 -4.38 9.02
N ILE A 369 -3.97 -5.69 9.30
CA ILE A 369 -2.87 -6.49 9.84
C ILE A 369 -1.65 -6.49 8.90
N GLY A 370 -1.88 -6.51 7.57
CA GLY A 370 -0.79 -6.44 6.60
C GLY A 370 0.08 -5.18 6.72
N THR A 371 -0.50 -4.05 7.13
CA THR A 371 0.28 -2.81 7.34
C THR A 371 1.30 -2.97 8.46
N ARG A 372 0.94 -3.69 9.54
CA ARG A 372 1.82 -3.95 10.69
C ARG A 372 3.07 -4.71 10.30
N ILE A 373 2.91 -5.76 9.48
CA ILE A 373 4.04 -6.59 9.02
C ILE A 373 5.02 -5.73 8.23
N LEU A 374 4.50 -4.84 7.37
CA LEU A 374 5.32 -3.94 6.56
C LEU A 374 5.98 -2.84 7.41
N GLN A 375 5.28 -2.29 8.41
CA GLN A 375 5.84 -1.33 9.38
C GLN A 375 7.06 -1.91 10.11
N LEU A 376 6.98 -3.14 10.61
CA LEU A 376 8.11 -3.78 11.30
C LEU A 376 9.36 -3.86 10.43
N LYS A 377 9.21 -4.09 9.12
CA LYS A 377 10.32 -4.06 8.16
C LYS A 377 10.92 -2.65 8.03
N LEU A 378 10.08 -1.62 7.91
CA LEU A 378 10.52 -0.24 7.63
C LEU A 378 11.15 0.46 8.85
N ILE A 379 10.61 0.24 10.05
CA ILE A 379 11.14 0.85 11.28
C ILE A 379 12.60 0.44 11.48
N GLY A 380 12.91 -0.85 11.32
CA GLY A 380 14.29 -1.33 11.41
C GLY A 380 15.23 -0.64 10.42
N ARG A 381 14.80 -0.45 9.17
CA ARG A 381 15.66 0.09 8.11
C ARG A 381 15.87 1.59 8.21
N ASN A 382 14.84 2.34 8.58
CA ASN A 382 14.83 3.79 8.43
C ASN A 382 14.99 4.53 9.77
N GLN A 383 15.18 3.81 10.88
CA GLN A 383 15.63 4.35 12.17
C GLN A 383 16.83 3.55 12.72
N PRO A 384 17.95 3.48 11.98
CA PRO A 384 19.05 2.58 12.29
C PRO A 384 19.74 2.87 13.63
N GLU A 385 19.69 4.12 14.10
CA GLU A 385 20.34 4.57 15.34
C GLU A 385 19.42 4.57 16.56
N ALA A 386 18.10 4.40 16.37
CA ALA A 386 17.14 4.37 17.47
C ALA A 386 17.44 3.20 18.41
N LYS A 387 17.48 3.44 19.71
CA LYS A 387 17.80 2.40 20.71
C LYS A 387 16.61 1.45 20.89
N ALA A 388 16.87 0.14 20.83
CA ALA A 388 15.84 -0.87 21.01
C ALA A 388 15.16 -0.74 22.38
N LYS A 389 15.93 -0.47 23.45
CA LYS A 389 15.42 -0.33 24.81
C LYS A 389 14.32 0.72 25.00
N THR A 390 14.25 1.73 24.13
CA THR A 390 13.24 2.80 24.20
C THR A 390 12.17 2.71 23.11
N HIS A 391 12.36 1.88 22.08
CA HIS A 391 11.46 1.82 20.91
C HIS A 391 10.88 0.42 20.66
N ILE A 392 11.35 -0.61 21.36
CA ILE A 392 10.84 -1.98 21.32
C ILE A 392 10.23 -2.32 22.69
N PRO A 393 9.10 -3.05 22.75
CA PRO A 393 8.52 -3.46 24.02
C PRO A 393 9.53 -4.25 24.85
N SER A 394 9.70 -3.88 26.12
CA SER A 394 10.73 -4.48 27.00
C SER A 394 10.62 -5.99 27.09
N HIS A 395 9.39 -6.52 27.19
CA HIS A 395 9.13 -7.96 27.25
C HIS A 395 9.54 -8.72 25.96
N TRP A 396 9.62 -8.04 24.81
CA TRP A 396 10.15 -8.63 23.58
C TRP A 396 11.66 -8.79 23.65
N ILE A 397 12.34 -7.79 24.22
CA ILE A 397 13.79 -7.82 24.46
C ILE A 397 14.12 -8.92 25.48
N GLU A 398 13.39 -8.98 26.60
CA GLU A 398 13.54 -10.03 27.62
C GLU A 398 13.39 -11.43 27.03
N ALA A 399 12.33 -11.66 26.24
CA ALA A 399 12.10 -12.94 25.60
C ALA A 399 13.24 -13.30 24.63
N MET A 400 13.72 -12.35 23.82
CA MET A 400 14.86 -12.60 22.93
C MET A 400 16.18 -12.85 23.67
N GLN A 401 16.41 -12.17 24.79
CA GLN A 401 17.57 -12.41 25.65
C GLN A 401 17.55 -13.84 26.22
N LEU A 402 16.37 -14.36 26.58
CA LEU A 402 16.20 -15.75 27.01
C LEU A 402 16.38 -16.74 25.86
N ALA A 403 15.86 -16.44 24.67
CA ALA A 403 16.02 -17.29 23.48
C ALA A 403 17.49 -17.38 23.02
N ARG A 404 18.24 -16.28 23.18
CA ARG A 404 19.60 -16.13 22.64
C ARG A 404 20.54 -15.54 23.70
N PRO A 405 20.85 -16.29 24.77
CA PRO A 405 21.57 -15.78 25.94
C PRO A 405 23.01 -15.32 25.67
N ARG A 406 23.60 -15.75 24.55
CA ARG A 406 24.95 -15.32 24.12
C ARG A 406 24.97 -13.97 23.41
N ILE A 407 23.81 -13.43 23.06
CA ILE A 407 23.68 -12.14 22.39
C ILE A 407 23.40 -11.08 23.45
N ASN A 408 24.08 -9.95 23.37
CA ASN A 408 23.87 -8.81 24.27
C ASN A 408 22.84 -7.85 23.65
N PHE A 409 21.66 -7.74 24.26
CA PHE A 409 20.59 -6.87 23.78
C PHE A 409 20.57 -5.47 24.41
N ASP A 410 21.39 -5.18 25.43
CA ASP A 410 21.29 -3.96 26.26
C ASP A 410 21.52 -2.65 25.48
N ASN A 411 22.38 -2.70 24.46
CA ASN A 411 22.79 -1.52 23.68
C ASN A 411 22.41 -1.61 22.20
N MET A 412 21.53 -2.54 21.83
CA MET A 412 21.13 -2.71 20.44
C MET A 412 20.31 -1.55 19.92
N THR A 413 20.46 -1.26 18.63
CA THR A 413 19.51 -0.41 17.90
C THR A 413 18.29 -1.23 17.47
N VAL A 414 17.21 -0.54 17.08
CA VAL A 414 15.99 -1.18 16.54
C VAL A 414 16.32 -2.03 15.31
N TYR A 415 17.20 -1.52 14.43
CA TYR A 415 17.73 -2.25 13.30
C TYR A 415 18.39 -3.59 13.71
N GLN A 416 19.29 -3.54 14.69
CA GLN A 416 19.99 -4.74 15.16
C GLN A 416 19.04 -5.74 15.79
N PHE A 417 18.12 -5.26 16.64
CA PHE A 417 17.10 -6.11 17.27
C PHE A 417 16.26 -6.85 16.22
N LEU A 418 15.72 -6.13 15.23
CA LEU A 418 14.89 -6.73 14.17
C LEU A 418 15.68 -7.68 13.25
N ARG A 419 17.00 -7.47 13.10
CA ARG A 419 17.87 -8.44 12.44
C ARG A 419 18.05 -9.71 13.26
N GLU A 420 18.16 -9.61 14.58
CA GLU A 420 18.19 -10.81 15.44
C GLU A 420 16.86 -11.57 15.44
N ILE A 421 15.73 -10.86 15.36
CA ILE A 421 14.41 -11.45 15.08
C ILE A 421 14.42 -12.19 13.74
N ALA A 422 14.85 -11.51 12.68
CA ALA A 422 14.89 -12.10 11.34
C ALA A 422 15.78 -13.35 11.28
N LYS A 423 16.90 -13.37 12.03
CA LYS A 423 17.79 -14.55 12.13
C LYS A 423 17.06 -15.76 12.69
N VAL A 424 16.25 -15.57 13.73
CA VAL A 424 15.40 -16.64 14.26
C VAL A 424 14.36 -17.08 13.23
N GLY A 425 13.86 -16.15 12.42
CA GLY A 425 12.99 -16.44 11.28
C GLY A 425 13.68 -17.00 10.02
N GLY A 426 14.97 -17.36 10.10
CA GLY A 426 15.72 -18.02 9.03
C GLY A 426 16.61 -17.11 8.17
N PHE A 427 16.82 -15.85 8.55
CA PHE A 427 17.78 -14.97 7.88
C PHE A 427 19.21 -15.27 8.31
N LEU A 428 20.05 -15.79 7.41
CA LEU A 428 21.41 -16.22 7.77
C LEU A 428 22.39 -15.08 8.04
N ALA A 429 22.11 -13.87 7.53
CA ALA A 429 22.96 -12.68 7.67
C ALA A 429 24.42 -12.91 7.23
N ARG A 430 24.65 -13.67 6.15
CA ARG A 430 25.98 -13.87 5.57
C ARG A 430 26.45 -12.60 4.87
N LYS A 431 27.77 -12.50 4.64
CA LYS A 431 28.35 -11.40 3.86
C LYS A 431 27.70 -11.37 2.46
N GLY A 432 27.02 -10.28 2.14
CA GLY A 432 26.32 -10.09 0.86
C GLY A 432 24.82 -10.45 0.86
N ASP A 433 24.25 -11.03 1.92
CA ASP A 433 22.80 -11.33 1.99
C ASP A 433 21.92 -10.05 2.02
N GLY A 434 22.51 -8.89 2.32
CA GLY A 434 21.81 -7.60 2.37
C GLY A 434 20.91 -7.45 3.60
N GLU A 435 19.68 -6.97 3.36
CA GLU A 435 18.69 -6.69 4.41
C GLU A 435 17.62 -7.78 4.50
N PRO A 436 17.16 -8.14 5.72
CA PRO A 436 16.08 -9.10 5.87
C PRO A 436 14.79 -8.57 5.22
N GLY A 437 14.04 -9.48 4.60
CA GLY A 437 12.71 -9.18 4.07
C GLY A 437 11.64 -9.28 5.16
N TRP A 438 10.43 -8.82 4.86
CA TRP A 438 9.31 -8.91 5.80
C TRP A 438 8.98 -10.37 6.18
N ILE A 439 9.23 -11.36 5.31
CA ILE A 439 8.95 -12.78 5.57
C ILE A 439 9.79 -13.31 6.74
N THR A 440 11.10 -13.06 6.74
CA THR A 440 11.99 -13.57 7.80
C THR A 440 11.78 -12.81 9.10
N ILE A 441 11.55 -11.49 9.03
CA ILE A 441 11.14 -10.70 10.21
C ILE A 441 9.86 -11.30 10.80
N TRP A 442 8.84 -11.52 9.96
CA TRP A 442 7.56 -12.06 10.38
C TRP A 442 7.66 -13.44 11.04
N ARG A 443 8.39 -14.39 10.44
CA ARG A 443 8.64 -15.71 11.05
C ARG A 443 9.34 -15.61 12.40
N GLY A 444 10.29 -14.68 12.53
CA GLY A 444 10.94 -14.40 13.80
C GLY A 444 9.97 -13.84 14.84
N MET A 445 9.03 -13.00 14.41
CA MET A 445 7.97 -12.47 15.27
C MET A 445 7.01 -13.57 15.75
N GLU A 446 6.62 -14.52 14.89
CA GLU A 446 5.81 -15.67 15.31
C GLU A 446 6.50 -16.48 16.41
N PHE A 447 7.79 -16.78 16.24
CA PHE A 447 8.59 -17.44 17.28
C PHE A 447 8.60 -16.63 18.58
N LEU A 448 8.84 -15.32 18.48
CA LEU A 448 8.87 -14.44 19.64
C LEU A 448 7.54 -14.43 20.39
N MET A 449 6.41 -14.39 19.68
CA MET A 449 5.08 -14.41 20.29
C MET A 449 4.82 -15.73 21.02
N GLN A 450 5.18 -16.86 20.43
CA GLN A 450 5.06 -18.17 21.09
C GLN A 450 5.94 -18.26 22.34
N LEU A 451 7.15 -17.70 22.28
CA LEU A 451 8.05 -17.65 23.43
C LEU A 451 7.49 -16.78 24.56
N ILE A 452 6.94 -15.61 24.24
CA ILE A 452 6.28 -14.73 25.22
C ILE A 452 5.08 -15.43 25.87
N ASP A 453 4.24 -16.11 25.08
CA ASP A 453 3.12 -16.90 25.60
C ASP A 453 3.64 -17.99 26.58
N GLY A 454 4.73 -18.69 26.23
CA GLY A 454 5.38 -19.67 27.10
C GLY A 454 5.95 -19.08 28.40
N ILE A 455 6.62 -17.93 28.33
CA ILE A 455 7.15 -17.21 29.51
C ILE A 455 6.01 -16.81 30.45
N ASN A 456 4.90 -16.30 29.90
CA ASN A 456 3.75 -15.90 30.68
C ASN A 456 3.07 -17.09 31.37
N LEU A 457 2.95 -18.23 30.68
CA LEU A 457 2.47 -19.47 31.30
C LEU A 457 3.36 -19.92 32.46
N GLY A 458 4.69 -19.86 32.29
CA GLY A 458 5.64 -20.19 33.35
C GLY A 458 5.60 -19.23 34.55
N ARG A 459 5.30 -17.94 34.32
CA ARG A 459 5.11 -16.94 35.38
C ARG A 459 3.79 -17.15 36.15
N ASN A 460 2.72 -17.54 35.48
CA ASN A 460 1.39 -17.76 36.06
C ASN A 460 1.19 -19.14 36.70
N ALA A 461 2.10 -20.09 36.45
CA ALA A 461 2.08 -21.43 37.06
C ALA A 461 2.73 -21.47 38.45
N LYS A 462 3.31 -20.36 38.91
CA LYS A 462 3.76 -20.13 40.28
C LYS A 462 2.70 -19.33 41.03
#